data_AF-A0A0C2DAC6-F1
#
_entry.id   AF-A0A0C2DAC6-F1
#
_cell.length_a   1.000
_cell.length_b   1.000
_cell.length_c   1.000
_cell.angle_alpha   90.00
_cell.angle_beta   90.00
_cell.angle_gamma   90.00
#
_symmetry.space_group_name_H-M   'P 1'
#
loop_
_entity.id
_entity.type
_entity.pdbx_description
1 polymer ?
#
loop_
_entity_poly.entity_id
_entity_poly.type
_entity_poly.pdbx_seq_one_letter_code
_entity_poly.pdbx_strand_id
1 'polypeptide(L)' 'MHEQIIAGFVITTVGVVGSIFNLAAVAFIYHSPSLRNSYGLICVSHLLADVGILLVHATWAGPAEFL' A
#
# COMPACT_ATOMS: atom_id res chain seq x y z
N MET A 1 9.59 5.27 24.10
CA MET A 1 10.66 4.50 23.42
C MET A 1 10.19 3.14 22.92
N HIS A 2 9.78 2.20 23.78
CA HIS A 2 9.32 0.87 23.32
C HIS A 2 8.08 0.94 22.41
N GLU A 3 7.10 1.80 22.75
CA GLU A 3 5.89 2.01 21.96
C GLU A 3 6.17 2.62 20.58
N GLN A 4 7.12 3.55 20.50
CA GLN A 4 7.54 4.19 19.24
C GLN A 4 8.22 3.19 18.30
N ILE A 5 9.11 2.35 18.84
CA ILE A 5 9.75 1.28 18.05
C ILE A 5 8.69 0.31 17.51
N ILE A 6 7.70 -0.07 18.32
CA ILE A 6 6.59 -0.93 17.87
C ILE A 6 5.78 -0.21 16.79
N ALA A 7 5.43 1.06 16.99
CA ALA A 7 4.69 1.85 16.01
C ALA A 7 5.43 1.92 14.68
N GLY A 8 6.72 2.27 14.69
CA GLY A 8 7.57 2.32 13.50
C GLY A 8 7.63 0.98 12.78
N PHE A 9 7.76 -0.13 13.51
CA PHE A 9 7.76 -1.47 12.94
C PHE A 9 6.43 -1.82 12.26
N VAL A 10 5.31 -1.56 12.93
CA VAL A 10 3.97 -1.83 12.42
C VAL A 10 3.68 -0.98 11.19
N ILE A 11 3.91 0.34 11.27
CA ILE A 11 3.67 1.29 10.18
C ILE A 11 4.48 0.91 8.94
N THR A 12 5.77 0.61 9.12
CA THR A 12 6.65 0.20 8.01
C THR A 12 6.18 -1.12 7.39
N THR A 13 5.86 -2.10 8.21
CA THR A 13 5.41 -3.42 7.74
C THR A 13 4.09 -3.32 6.97
N VAL A 14 3.11 -2.58 7.50
CA VAL A 14 1.83 -2.34 6.82
C VAL A 14 2.03 -1.59 5.52
N GLY A 15 2.88 -0.56 5.50
CA GLY A 15 3.23 0.19 4.29
C GLY A 15 3.80 -0.71 3.19
N VAL A 16 4.76 -1.56 3.52
CA VAL A 16 5.38 -2.49 2.55
C VAL A 16 4.39 -3.55 2.08
N VAL A 17 3.77 -4.27 3.01
CA VAL A 17 2.86 -5.39 2.70
C VAL A 17 1.64 -4.89 1.93
N GLY A 18 1.03 -3.78 2.38
CA GLY A 18 -0.10 -3.17 1.70
C GLY A 18 0.24 -2.72 0.29
N SER A 19 1.43 -2.14 0.07
CA SER A 19 1.86 -1.74 -1.28
C SER A 19 1.97 -2.93 -2.23
N ILE A 20 2.54 -4.05 -1.75
CA ILE A 20 2.67 -5.29 -2.53
C ILE A 20 1.30 -5.81 -2.95
N PHE A 21 0.36 -5.92 -2.00
CA PHE A 21 -0.99 -6.44 -2.30
C PHE A 21 -1.80 -5.53 -3.22
N ASN A 22 -1.69 -4.21 -3.06
CA ASN A 22 -2.36 -3.27 -3.95
C ASN A 22 -1.80 -3.37 -5.38
N LEU A 23 -0.48 -3.44 -5.56
CA LEU A 23 0.14 -3.65 -6.87
C LEU A 23 -0.23 -5.00 -7.48
N ALA A 24 -0.27 -6.06 -6.67
CA ALA A 24 -0.71 -7.38 -7.12
C ALA A 24 -2.17 -7.36 -7.58
N ALA A 25 -3.06 -6.66 -6.87
CA ALA A 25 -4.45 -6.47 -7.26
C ALA A 25 -4.59 -5.68 -8.56
N VAL A 26 -3.80 -4.62 -8.75
CA VAL A 26 -3.72 -3.89 -10.03
C VAL A 26 -3.31 -4.83 -11.17
N ALA A 27 -2.24 -5.61 -10.98
CA ALA A 27 -1.79 -6.57 -11.97
C ALA A 27 -2.87 -7.63 -12.28
N PHE A 28 -3.59 -8.12 -11.27
CA PHE A 28 -4.67 -9.08 -11.43
C PHE A 28 -5.86 -8.52 -12.23
N ILE A 29 -6.26 -7.27 -11.96
CA ILE A 29 -7.31 -6.59 -12.73
C ILE A 29 -6.89 -6.42 -14.19
N TYR A 30 -5.64 -6.02 -14.44
CA TYR A 30 -5.14 -5.93 -15.80
C TYR A 30 -4.99 -7.29 -16.47
N HIS A 31 -4.67 -8.36 -15.75
CA HIS A 31 -4.55 -9.69 -16.37
C HIS A 31 -5.91 -10.33 -16.69
N SER A 32 -6.98 -9.96 -15.97
CA SER A 32 -8.32 -10.54 -16.09
C SER A 32 -9.24 -9.72 -17.00
N PRO A 33 -9.56 -10.16 -18.23
CA PRO A 33 -10.40 -9.38 -19.16
C PRO A 33 -11.80 -9.07 -18.62
N SER A 34 -12.36 -9.96 -17.80
CA SER A 34 -13.67 -9.77 -17.14
C SER A 34 -13.70 -8.58 -16.17
N LEU A 35 -12.54 -8.21 -15.60
CA LEU A 35 -12.40 -7.10 -14.65
C LEU A 35 -12.03 -5.79 -15.34
N ARG A 36 -11.63 -5.79 -16.61
CA ARG A 36 -11.19 -4.59 -17.34
C ARG A 36 -12.37 -3.76 -17.88
N ASN A 37 -13.32 -3.48 -16.99
CA ASN A 37 -14.47 -2.63 -17.23
C ASN A 37 -14.37 -1.35 -16.38
N SER A 38 -15.33 -0.43 -16.51
CA SER A 38 -15.31 0.85 -15.79
C SER A 38 -15.19 0.69 -14.27
N TYR A 39 -15.84 -0.32 -13.69
CA TYR A 39 -15.76 -0.60 -12.26
C TYR A 39 -14.35 -1.04 -11.85
N GLY A 40 -13.77 -2.01 -12.56
CA GLY A 40 -12.41 -2.47 -12.26
C GLY A 40 -11.34 -1.40 -12.47
N LEU A 41 -11.50 -0.51 -13.46
CA LEU A 41 -10.58 0.62 -13.65
C LEU A 41 -10.69 1.66 -12.54
N ILE A 42 -11.89 1.91 -12.00
CA ILE A 42 -12.05 2.75 -10.80
C ILE A 42 -11.33 2.08 -9.62
N CYS A 43 -11.47 0.77 -9.42
CA CYS A 43 -10.72 0.05 -8.40
C CYS A 43 -9.20 0.22 -8.57
N VAL A 44 -8.67 0.13 -9.79
CA VAL A 44 -7.24 0.38 -10.06
C VAL A 44 -6.81 1.77 -9.59
N SER A 45 -7.62 2.82 -9.81
CA SER A 45 -7.29 4.17 -9.35
C SER A 45 -7.19 4.26 -7.82
N HIS A 46 -8.09 3.59 -7.09
CA HIS A 46 -8.03 3.50 -5.63
C HIS A 46 -6.81 2.73 -5.16
N LEU A 47 -6.54 1.55 -5.74
CA LEU A 47 -5.38 0.74 -5.40
C LEU A 47 -4.06 1.50 -5.63
N LEU A 48 -3.96 2.29 -6.71
CA LEU A 48 -2.78 3.12 -6.96
C LEU A 48 -2.65 4.29 -5.97
N ALA A 49 -3.76 4.92 -5.58
CA ALA A 49 -3.76 5.93 -4.53
C ALA A 49 -3.31 5.33 -3.18
N ASP A 50 -3.76 4.12 -2.88
CA ASP A 50 -3.37 3.37 -1.69
C ASP A 50 -1.87 3.05 -1.70
N VAL A 51 -1.29 2.63 -2.84
CA VAL A 51 0.17 2.47 -2.97
C VAL A 51 0.90 3.77 -2.67
N GLY A 52 0.42 4.90 -3.20
CA GLY A 52 1.02 6.21 -2.95
C GLY A 52 1.11 6.55 -1.46
N ILE A 53 0.02 6.40 -0.71
CA ILE A 53 0.01 6.69 0.72
C ILE A 53 0.79 5.65 1.53
N LEU A 54 0.76 4.37 1.15
CA LEU A 54 1.48 3.31 1.85
C LEU A 54 3.00 3.42 1.67
N LEU A 55 3.48 3.95 0.54
CA LEU A 55 4.88 4.29 0.35
C LEU A 55 5.33 5.41 1.29
N VAL A 56 4.49 6.43 1.52
CA VAL A 56 4.79 7.48 2.51
C VAL A 56 4.89 6.89 3.91
N HIS A 57 4.01 5.94 4.26
CA HIS A 57 4.10 5.23 5.54
C HIS A 57 5.38 4.40 5.66
N ALA A 58 5.77 3.68 4.62
CA ALA A 58 6.95 2.83 4.62
C ALA A 58 8.27 3.62 4.63
N THR A 59 8.33 4.77 3.95
CA THR A 59 9.59 5.51 3.71
C THR A 59 9.79 6.72 4.62
N TRP A 60 8.71 7.25 5.20
CA TRP A 60 8.79 8.44 6.05
C TRP A 60 8.16 8.21 7.42
N ALA A 61 6.86 7.88 7.48
CA ALA A 61 6.15 7.84 8.77
C ALA A 61 6.71 6.75 9.70
N GLY A 62 6.91 5.52 9.22
CA GLY A 62 7.50 4.44 10.01
C GLY A 62 8.94 4.75 10.46
N PRO A 63 9.85 5.15 9.54
CA PRO A 63 11.20 5.56 9.90
C PRO A 63 11.29 6.71 10.90
N ALA A 64 10.36 7.67 10.85
CA ALA A 64 10.32 8.80 11.78
C ALA A 64 10.09 8.38 13.23
N GLU A 65 9.46 7.23 13.49
CA GLU A 65 9.25 6.71 14.84
C GLU A 65 10.51 6.07 15.47
N PHE A 66 11.57 5.85 14.68
CA PHE A 66 12.84 5.31 15.18
C PHE A 66 13.88 6.39 15.49
N LEU A 67 13.59 7.65 15.17
CA LEU A 67 14.45 8.82 15.40
C LEU A 67 14.05 9.54 16.70
#